data_AF-A0A2N0ZUQ6-F1
#
_entry.id   AF-A0A2N0ZUQ6-F1
#
_cell.length_a   1.000
_cell.length_b   1.000
_cell.length_c   1.000
_cell.angle_alpha   90.00
_cell.angle_beta   90.00
_cell.angle_gamma   90.00
#
_symmetry.space_group_name_H-M   'P 1'
#
loop_
_entity.id
_entity.type
_entity.pdbx_description
1 polymer ?
#
loop_
_entity_poly.entity_id
_entity_poly.type
_entity_poly.pdbx_seq_one_letter_code
_entity_poly.pdbx_strand_id
1 'polypeptide(L)'
;MKFSKILMALPLSLLSVSAIAGMADINGSTKCTIVDSIIKNKAIVKACTYEGAVGGSMSYAISQLSFKLSNGNIYRTVDNATFDFGKGGQVQNLKETVLLNGKTAEVVRLNHKTFKKISDKDIESRYENINPDFSDVLQCFKYVKQDAAFCVSYEFINRIS
;
A
#
# COMPACT_ATOMS: atom_id res chain seq x y z
N MET A 1 5.80 -56.92 30.48
CA MET A 1 5.72 -55.67 31.27
C MET A 1 5.25 -54.56 30.34
N LYS A 2 4.16 -53.87 30.68
CA LYS A 2 3.40 -52.95 29.80
C LYS A 2 4.13 -51.61 29.65
N PHE A 3 4.34 -51.15 28.42
CA PHE A 3 4.74 -49.76 28.16
C PHE A 3 3.55 -48.84 28.46
N SER A 4 3.65 -48.08 29.55
CA SER A 4 2.71 -47.02 29.88
C SER A 4 2.93 -45.86 28.90
N LYS A 5 1.91 -45.55 28.08
CA LYS A 5 1.85 -44.31 27.29
C LYS A 5 1.70 -43.15 28.27
N ILE A 6 2.81 -42.52 28.63
CA ILE A 6 2.77 -41.19 29.25
C ILE A 6 2.41 -40.21 28.14
N LEU A 7 1.12 -39.91 28.04
CA LEU A 7 0.60 -38.79 27.29
C LEU A 7 1.13 -37.52 27.99
N MET A 8 2.24 -36.98 27.51
CA MET A 8 2.65 -35.62 27.84
C MET A 8 1.60 -34.68 27.27
N ALA A 9 0.62 -34.30 28.09
CA ALA A 9 -0.18 -33.11 27.86
C ALA A 9 0.76 -31.92 28.01
N LEU A 10 1.41 -31.50 26.91
CA LEU A 10 1.99 -30.17 26.83
C LEU A 10 0.83 -29.20 27.05
N PRO A 11 0.89 -28.32 28.05
CA PRO A 11 -0.06 -27.23 28.14
C PRO A 11 0.14 -26.39 26.86
N LEU A 12 -0.91 -26.25 26.04
CA LEU A 12 -1.01 -25.20 25.02
C LEU A 12 -1.13 -23.83 25.72
N SER A 13 -0.20 -23.52 26.62
CA SER A 13 -0.06 -22.19 27.19
C SER A 13 0.46 -21.29 26.09
N LEU A 14 -0.47 -20.58 25.46
CA LEU A 14 -0.28 -19.23 24.93
C LEU A 14 1.05 -19.05 24.18
N LEU A 15 1.12 -19.59 22.96
CA LEU A 15 1.88 -18.91 21.92
C LEU A 15 1.16 -17.58 21.69
N SER A 16 1.42 -16.59 22.54
CA SER A 16 1.27 -15.21 22.15
C SER A 16 2.25 -15.04 21.00
N VAL A 17 1.78 -15.28 19.78
CA VAL A 17 2.50 -14.96 18.56
C VAL A 17 2.70 -13.45 18.65
N SER A 18 3.85 -13.04 19.18
CA SER A 18 4.34 -11.69 18.98
C SER A 18 4.56 -11.65 17.48
N ALA A 19 3.60 -11.10 16.75
CA ALA A 19 3.73 -10.97 15.31
C ALA A 19 5.01 -10.17 15.07
N ILE A 20 6.06 -10.85 14.59
CA ILE A 20 7.32 -10.20 14.27
C ILE A 20 6.98 -9.27 13.10
N ALA A 21 6.97 -7.98 13.41
CA ALA A 21 6.92 -6.89 12.47
C ALA A 21 8.12 -7.00 11.52
N GLY A 22 7.88 -7.30 10.25
CA GLY A 22 8.89 -7.17 9.21
C GLY A 22 8.84 -5.76 8.63
N MET A 23 9.94 -5.02 8.68
CA MET A 23 10.13 -3.82 7.88
C MET A 23 11.33 -4.03 6.96
N ALA A 24 11.18 -3.66 5.70
CA ALA A 24 12.24 -3.69 4.71
C ALA A 24 12.50 -2.27 4.22
N ASP A 25 13.76 -1.85 4.30
CA ASP A 25 14.21 -0.65 3.62
C ASP A 25 14.25 -0.91 2.11
N ILE A 26 13.68 -0.01 1.35
CA ILE A 26 13.64 -0.09 -0.10
C ILE A 26 14.16 1.20 -0.71
N ASN A 27 14.80 1.08 -1.87
CA ASN A 27 15.18 2.21 -2.68
C ASN A 27 15.26 1.82 -4.16
N GLY A 28 15.28 2.82 -5.03
CA GLY A 28 15.49 2.61 -6.45
C GLY A 28 15.02 3.77 -7.31
N SER A 29 14.67 3.45 -8.54
CA SER A 29 14.14 4.41 -9.52
C SER A 29 12.79 3.96 -10.05
N THR A 30 11.92 4.92 -10.34
CA THR A 30 10.60 4.69 -10.91
C THR A 30 10.16 5.90 -11.75
N LYS A 31 8.93 5.87 -12.26
CA LYS A 31 8.27 7.02 -12.89
C LYS A 31 7.23 7.58 -11.93
N CYS A 32 7.27 8.88 -11.75
CA CYS A 32 6.29 9.64 -10.99
C CYS A 32 5.47 10.49 -11.95
N THR A 33 4.16 10.56 -11.72
CA THR A 33 3.24 11.37 -12.49
C THR A 33 2.66 12.45 -11.59
N ILE A 34 2.90 13.71 -11.93
CA ILE A 34 2.31 14.85 -11.26
C ILE A 34 1.06 15.23 -12.04
N VAL A 35 -0.11 15.06 -11.43
CA VAL A 35 -1.39 15.45 -12.01
C VAL A 35 -1.75 16.82 -11.45
N ASP A 36 -1.70 17.85 -12.29
CA ASP A 36 -2.06 19.22 -11.91
C ASP A 36 -3.58 19.35 -11.71
N SER A 37 -4.35 18.60 -12.50
CA SER A 37 -5.82 18.54 -12.43
C SER A 37 -6.31 17.25 -13.07
N ILE A 38 -6.97 16.41 -12.27
CA ILE A 38 -7.61 15.16 -12.72
C ILE A 38 -8.73 15.51 -13.71
N ILE A 39 -9.56 16.50 -13.42
CA ILE A 39 -10.70 16.88 -14.27
C ILE A 39 -10.23 17.36 -15.66
N LYS A 40 -9.08 18.04 -15.73
CA LYS A 40 -8.53 18.61 -16.98
C LYS A 40 -7.57 17.67 -17.70
N ASN A 41 -7.37 16.44 -17.21
CA ASN A 41 -6.40 15.49 -17.76
C ASN A 41 -4.99 16.09 -17.96
N LYS A 42 -4.57 16.98 -17.06
CA LYS A 42 -3.28 17.66 -17.16
C LYS A 42 -2.29 17.01 -16.22
N ALA A 43 -1.31 16.31 -16.78
CA ALA A 43 -0.28 15.64 -16.00
C ALA A 43 1.10 15.72 -16.66
N ILE A 44 2.13 15.58 -15.83
CA ILE A 44 3.53 15.54 -16.24
C ILE A 44 4.16 14.29 -15.66
N VAL A 45 4.70 13.44 -16.52
CA VAL A 45 5.45 12.25 -16.12
C VAL A 45 6.93 12.61 -16.02
N LYS A 46 7.57 12.25 -14.91
CA LYS A 46 8.99 12.45 -14.66
C LYS A 46 9.64 11.20 -14.11
N ALA A 47 10.91 11.00 -14.43
CA ALA A 47 11.74 10.06 -13.70
C ALA A 47 11.89 10.55 -12.25
N CYS A 48 11.88 9.61 -11.31
CA CYS A 48 12.09 9.87 -9.90
C CYS A 48 12.84 8.72 -9.23
N THR A 49 13.65 9.04 -8.24
CA THR A 49 14.21 8.05 -7.32
C THR A 49 13.32 7.94 -6.11
N TYR A 50 13.30 6.79 -5.46
CA TYR A 50 12.59 6.60 -4.21
C TYR A 50 13.47 5.93 -3.18
N GLU A 51 13.20 6.23 -1.92
CA GLU A 51 13.75 5.55 -0.75
C GLU A 51 12.67 5.51 0.33
N GLY A 52 12.75 4.54 1.23
CA GLY A 52 11.80 4.45 2.32
C GLY A 52 11.73 3.05 2.91
N ALA A 53 10.64 2.79 3.63
CA ALA A 53 10.42 1.50 4.25
C ALA A 53 8.98 1.04 4.02
N VAL A 54 8.84 -0.26 3.79
CA VAL A 54 7.57 -0.97 3.69
C VAL A 54 7.57 -2.09 4.72
N GLY A 55 6.41 -2.40 5.27
CA GLY A 55 6.32 -3.44 6.26
C GLY A 55 4.91 -3.75 6.66
N GLY A 56 4.75 -4.85 7.37
CA GLY A 56 3.45 -5.30 7.80
C GLY A 56 3.53 -6.39 8.85
N SER A 57 2.37 -6.65 9.43
CA SER A 57 2.08 -7.79 10.27
C SER A 57 0.64 -8.24 9.99
N MET A 58 0.15 -9.22 10.75
CA MET A 58 -1.28 -9.53 10.72
C MET A 58 -2.17 -8.33 11.10
N SER A 59 -1.66 -7.40 11.92
CA SER A 59 -2.44 -6.30 12.52
C SER A 59 -2.24 -4.94 11.88
N TYR A 60 -1.28 -4.79 10.95
CA TYR A 60 -1.08 -3.53 10.24
C TYR A 60 -0.31 -3.73 8.93
N ALA A 61 -0.42 -2.76 8.03
CA ALA A 61 0.43 -2.60 6.85
C ALA A 61 0.86 -1.14 6.77
N ILE A 62 2.14 -0.88 6.50
CA ILE A 62 2.69 0.47 6.44
C ILE A 62 3.66 0.62 5.27
N SER A 63 3.54 1.73 4.55
CA SER A 63 4.45 2.16 3.50
C SER A 63 4.80 3.62 3.73
N GLN A 64 6.09 3.91 3.88
CA GLN A 64 6.63 5.25 4.06
C GLN A 64 7.69 5.50 2.99
N LEU A 65 7.36 6.28 1.97
CA LEU A 65 8.20 6.47 0.79
C LEU A 65 8.49 7.94 0.56
N SER A 66 9.73 8.24 0.19
CA SER A 66 10.17 9.56 -0.25
C SER A 66 10.58 9.48 -1.72
N PHE A 67 9.85 10.17 -2.58
CA PHE A 67 10.10 10.25 -4.01
C PHE A 67 10.78 11.57 -4.35
N LYS A 68 11.99 11.51 -4.90
CA LYS A 68 12.75 12.67 -5.36
C LYS A 68 12.67 12.77 -6.88
N LEU A 69 12.08 13.86 -7.37
CA LEU A 69 12.02 14.19 -8.78
C LEU A 69 13.37 14.74 -9.29
N SER A 70 13.58 14.69 -10.60
CA SER A 70 14.78 15.24 -11.25
C SER A 70 15.00 16.74 -11.04
N ASN A 71 13.94 17.51 -10.75
CA ASN A 71 14.04 18.94 -10.43
C ASN A 71 14.30 19.23 -8.95
N GLY A 72 14.59 18.20 -8.15
CA GLY A 72 14.85 18.31 -6.71
C GLY A 72 13.61 18.31 -5.81
N ASN A 73 12.39 18.39 -6.37
CA ASN A 73 11.16 18.32 -5.57
C ASN A 73 11.03 16.92 -4.93
N ILE A 74 10.58 16.89 -3.68
CA ILE A 74 10.38 15.64 -2.92
C ILE A 74 8.91 15.50 -2.55
N TYR A 75 8.35 14.32 -2.79
CA TYR A 75 7.02 13.91 -2.36
C TYR A 75 7.14 12.77 -1.37
N ARG A 76 6.59 12.94 -0.17
CA ARG A 76 6.60 11.94 0.90
C ARG A 76 5.22 11.34 1.06
N THR A 77 5.10 10.04 0.94
CA THR A 77 3.83 9.33 1.12
C THR A 77 3.91 8.47 2.36
N VAL A 78 2.87 8.51 3.18
CA VAL A 78 2.64 7.53 4.24
C VAL A 78 1.30 6.88 3.96
N ASP A 79 1.28 5.57 3.83
CA ASP A 79 0.08 4.76 3.71
C ASP A 79 0.11 3.74 4.85
N ASN A 80 -0.86 3.83 5.76
CA ASN A 80 -0.92 3.01 6.96
C ASN A 80 -2.32 2.45 7.14
N ALA A 81 -2.42 1.13 7.25
CA ALA A 81 -3.63 0.41 7.58
C ALA A 81 -3.42 -0.33 8.90
N THR A 82 -4.36 -0.21 9.84
CA THR A 82 -4.41 -0.99 11.08
C THR A 82 -5.69 -1.80 11.13
N PHE A 83 -5.55 -3.08 11.52
CA PHE A 83 -6.61 -4.07 11.55
C PHE A 83 -6.81 -4.57 12.99
N ASP A 84 -8.01 -4.36 13.53
CA ASP A 84 -8.41 -4.96 14.80
C ASP A 84 -9.18 -6.26 14.53
N PHE A 85 -8.74 -7.37 15.11
CA PHE A 85 -9.40 -8.68 14.93
C PHE A 85 -10.25 -9.08 16.14
N GLY A 86 -11.40 -9.67 15.85
CA GLY A 86 -12.28 -10.26 16.85
C GLY A 86 -11.81 -11.62 17.35
N LYS A 87 -12.51 -12.13 18.37
CA LYS A 87 -12.25 -13.46 18.95
C LYS A 87 -12.38 -14.63 17.95
N GLY A 88 -13.00 -14.41 16.78
CA GLY A 88 -13.12 -15.39 15.70
C GLY A 88 -12.19 -15.14 14.51
N GLY A 89 -11.20 -14.23 14.63
CA GLY A 89 -10.27 -13.91 13.55
C GLY A 89 -10.83 -13.03 12.43
N GLN A 90 -12.07 -12.55 12.56
CA GLN A 90 -12.65 -11.57 11.64
C GLN A 90 -12.12 -10.15 11.93
N VAL A 91 -11.91 -9.34 10.89
CA VAL A 91 -11.62 -7.92 11.04
C VAL A 91 -12.86 -7.23 11.61
N GLN A 92 -12.72 -6.58 12.77
CA GLN A 92 -13.76 -5.77 13.40
C GLN A 92 -13.61 -4.29 13.05
N ASN A 93 -12.38 -3.83 12.85
CA ASN A 93 -12.09 -2.43 12.60
C ASN A 93 -10.95 -2.32 11.59
N LEU A 94 -11.12 -1.41 10.63
CA LEU A 94 -10.09 -1.01 9.67
C LEU A 94 -9.88 0.49 9.83
N LYS A 95 -8.66 0.89 10.16
CA LYS A 95 -8.24 2.29 10.19
C LYS A 95 -7.18 2.52 9.14
N GLU A 96 -7.51 3.31 8.14
CA GLU A 96 -6.57 3.73 7.09
C GLU A 96 -6.17 5.19 7.30
N THR A 97 -4.89 5.48 7.10
CA THR A 97 -4.34 6.83 7.14
C THR A 97 -3.37 7.00 6.00
N VAL A 98 -3.69 7.94 5.12
CA VAL A 98 -2.88 8.28 3.97
C VAL A 98 -2.43 9.74 4.09
N LEU A 99 -1.13 9.97 4.01
CA LEU A 99 -0.53 11.30 4.05
C LEU A 99 0.31 11.55 2.79
N LEU A 100 0.22 12.76 2.26
CA LEU A 100 1.13 13.30 1.26
C LEU A 100 1.80 14.55 1.84
N ASN A 101 3.13 14.55 1.90
CA ASN A 101 3.92 15.63 2.51
C ASN A 101 3.42 16.05 3.90
N GLY A 102 3.02 15.06 4.71
CA GLY A 102 2.50 15.26 6.07
C GLY A 102 1.06 15.79 6.17
N LYS A 103 0.35 15.97 5.05
CA LYS A 103 -1.06 16.35 5.03
C LYS A 103 -1.93 15.17 4.65
N THR A 104 -3.14 15.10 5.19
CA THR A 104 -4.13 14.09 4.82
C THR A 104 -4.36 14.06 3.32
N ALA A 105 -4.35 12.86 2.76
CA ALA A 105 -4.59 12.59 1.36
C ALA A 105 -5.56 11.41 1.22
N GLU A 106 -6.03 11.20 0.00
CA GLU A 106 -6.83 10.06 -0.43
C GLU A 106 -6.02 9.27 -1.46
N VAL A 107 -6.10 7.94 -1.40
CA VAL A 107 -5.65 7.10 -2.52
C VAL A 107 -6.77 7.05 -3.56
N VAL A 108 -6.45 7.43 -4.78
CA VAL A 108 -7.33 7.25 -5.95
C VAL A 108 -6.57 6.49 -7.03
N ARG A 109 -7.25 5.56 -7.70
CA ARG A 109 -6.68 4.77 -8.79
C ARG A 109 -7.13 5.37 -10.11
N LEU A 110 -6.18 5.77 -10.95
CA LEU A 110 -6.47 6.45 -12.22
C LEU A 110 -5.86 5.66 -13.39
N ASN A 111 -6.53 5.66 -14.54
CA ASN A 111 -5.92 5.15 -15.77
C ASN A 111 -4.81 6.10 -16.24
N HIS A 112 -3.61 5.58 -16.55
CA HIS A 112 -2.43 6.39 -16.83
C HIS A 112 -2.51 7.27 -18.08
N LYS A 113 -3.40 6.94 -19.04
CA LYS A 113 -3.59 7.74 -20.28
C LYS A 113 -4.73 8.73 -20.13
N THR A 114 -5.84 8.28 -19.55
CA THR A 114 -7.09 9.04 -19.54
C THR A 114 -7.34 9.78 -18.24
N PHE A 115 -6.59 9.47 -17.18
CA PHE A 115 -6.77 9.96 -15.80
C PHE A 115 -8.17 9.76 -15.22
N LYS A 116 -8.99 8.92 -15.87
CA LYS A 116 -10.29 8.51 -15.34
C LYS A 116 -10.09 7.61 -14.13
N LYS A 117 -10.94 7.79 -13.11
CA LYS A 117 -10.96 6.94 -11.93
C LYS A 117 -11.30 5.51 -12.33
N ILE A 118 -10.53 4.56 -11.81
CA ILE A 118 -10.78 3.12 -11.89
C ILE A 118 -11.42 2.72 -10.56
N SER A 119 -12.51 1.96 -10.60
CA SER A 119 -13.22 1.56 -9.39
C SER A 119 -12.50 0.43 -8.67
N ASP A 120 -12.74 0.28 -7.36
CA ASP A 120 -12.13 -0.81 -6.59
C ASP A 120 -12.61 -2.19 -7.09
N LYS A 121 -13.88 -2.27 -7.51
CA LYS A 121 -14.44 -3.47 -8.16
C LYS A 121 -13.70 -3.84 -9.45
N ASP A 122 -13.32 -2.86 -10.26
CA ASP A 122 -12.54 -3.11 -11.48
C ASP A 122 -11.12 -3.60 -11.15
N ILE A 123 -10.54 -3.14 -10.05
CA ILE A 123 -9.24 -3.62 -9.57
C ILE A 123 -9.35 -5.04 -9.01
N GLU A 124 -10.37 -5.32 -8.20
CA GLU A 124 -10.65 -6.64 -7.63
C GLU A 124 -10.87 -7.69 -8.72
N SER A 125 -11.72 -7.40 -9.71
CA SER A 125 -11.95 -8.29 -10.85
C SER A 125 -10.67 -8.59 -11.67
N ARG A 126 -9.69 -7.69 -11.68
CA ARG A 126 -8.41 -7.96 -12.35
C ARG A 126 -7.59 -9.02 -11.63
N TYR A 127 -7.66 -9.08 -10.30
CA TYR A 127 -7.00 -10.12 -9.50
C TYR A 127 -7.59 -11.52 -9.72
N GLU A 128 -8.82 -11.62 -10.24
CA GLU A 128 -9.43 -12.91 -10.60
C GLU A 128 -8.81 -13.54 -11.85
N ASN A 129 -8.05 -12.77 -12.64
CA ASN A 129 -7.32 -13.29 -13.80
C ASN A 129 -6.06 -14.03 -13.37
N ILE A 130 -5.67 -15.05 -14.16
CA ILE A 130 -4.44 -15.84 -13.95
C ILE A 130 -3.20 -14.93 -13.94
N ASN A 131 -3.17 -13.94 -14.84
CA ASN A 131 -2.12 -12.93 -14.93
C ASN A 131 -2.76 -11.53 -14.86
N PRO A 132 -2.98 -10.99 -13.66
CA PRO A 132 -3.54 -9.65 -13.50
C PRO A 132 -2.65 -8.61 -14.18
N ASP A 133 -3.26 -7.74 -14.98
CA ASP A 133 -2.58 -6.60 -15.62
C ASP A 133 -3.01 -5.30 -14.94
N PHE A 134 -2.03 -4.56 -14.42
CA PHE A 134 -2.23 -3.24 -13.83
C PHE A 134 -1.32 -2.18 -14.46
N SER A 135 -0.73 -2.49 -15.61
CA SER A 135 0.19 -1.60 -16.32
C SER A 135 -0.45 -0.28 -16.70
N ASP A 136 -1.78 -0.25 -16.82
CA ASP A 136 -2.55 0.95 -17.11
C ASP A 136 -2.97 1.75 -15.87
N VAL A 137 -2.70 1.26 -14.65
CA VAL A 137 -3.20 1.83 -13.39
C VAL A 137 -2.12 2.66 -12.70
N LEU A 138 -2.48 3.88 -12.30
CA LEU A 138 -1.73 4.73 -11.40
C LEU A 138 -2.35 4.69 -10.00
N GLN A 139 -1.51 4.52 -8.98
CA GLN A 139 -1.86 4.83 -7.59
C GLN A 139 -1.54 6.30 -7.32
N CYS A 140 -2.57 7.10 -7.05
CA CYS A 140 -2.45 8.53 -6.85
C CYS A 140 -2.79 8.92 -5.42
N PHE A 141 -1.90 9.69 -4.81
CA PHE A 141 -2.08 10.38 -3.54
C PHE A 141 -2.60 11.78 -3.84
N LYS A 142 -3.88 12.01 -3.53
CA LYS A 142 -4.60 13.25 -3.83
C LYS A 142 -4.87 13.99 -2.53
N TYR A 143 -4.50 15.26 -2.43
CA TYR A 143 -4.87 16.05 -1.25
C TYR A 143 -6.39 16.17 -1.13
N VAL A 144 -6.92 16.06 0.09
CA VAL A 144 -8.35 16.25 0.33
C VAL A 144 -8.76 17.64 -0.13
N LYS A 145 -9.87 17.73 -0.87
CA LYS A 145 -10.41 18.96 -1.48
C LYS A 145 -9.54 19.63 -2.56
N GLN A 146 -8.50 18.97 -3.07
CA GLN A 146 -7.74 19.46 -4.24
C GLN A 146 -7.89 18.50 -5.42
N ASP A 147 -7.84 19.04 -6.64
CA ASP A 147 -7.91 18.25 -7.88
C ASP A 147 -6.52 17.77 -8.35
N ALA A 148 -5.46 18.17 -7.65
CA ALA A 148 -4.09 17.77 -7.94
C ALA A 148 -3.72 16.49 -7.18
N ALA A 149 -2.87 15.67 -7.80
CA ALA A 149 -2.40 14.42 -7.21
C ALA A 149 -0.95 14.11 -7.57
N PHE A 150 -0.28 13.41 -6.67
CA PHE A 150 1.01 12.78 -6.91
C PHE A 150 0.78 11.29 -7.16
N CYS A 151 1.22 10.75 -8.30
CA CYS A 151 0.96 9.37 -8.66
C CYS A 151 2.23 8.60 -8.98
N VAL A 152 2.15 7.28 -8.77
CA VAL A 152 3.12 6.29 -9.22
C VAL A 152 2.39 5.11 -9.86
N SER A 153 3.11 4.25 -10.58
CA SER A 153 2.50 3.01 -11.12
C SER A 153 1.96 2.13 -9.99
N TYR A 154 0.77 1.57 -10.19
CA TYR A 154 0.18 0.60 -9.25
C TYR A 154 0.99 -0.70 -9.20
N GLU A 155 1.47 -1.19 -10.34
CA GLU A 155 2.38 -2.36 -10.39
C GLU A 155 3.66 -2.11 -9.57
N PHE A 156 4.18 -0.88 -9.62
CA PHE A 156 5.32 -0.51 -8.80
C PHE A 156 5.00 -0.65 -7.31
N ILE A 157 3.88 -0.08 -6.84
CA ILE A 157 3.45 -0.19 -5.43
C ILE A 157 3.27 -1.65 -5.03
N ASN A 158 2.55 -2.44 -5.84
CA ASN A 158 2.34 -3.86 -5.56
C ASN A 158 3.64 -4.67 -5.47
N ARG A 159 4.67 -4.31 -6.25
CA ARG A 159 5.95 -5.01 -6.22
C ARG A 159 6.76 -4.73 -4.96
N ILE A 160 6.58 -3.55 -4.36
CA ILE A 160 7.34 -3.12 -3.19
C ILE A 160 6.56 -3.27 -1.88
N SER A 161 5.29 -3.66 -1.94
CA SER A 161 4.41 -3.85 -0.76
C SER A 161 4.42 -5.28 -0.27
#